data_AF-A0A349XW63-F1
#
_entry.id   AF-A0A349XW63-F1
#
_cell.length_a   1.000
_cell.length_b   1.000
_cell.length_c   1.000
_cell.angle_alpha   90.00
_cell.angle_beta   90.00
_cell.angle_gamma   90.00
#
_symmetry.space_group_name_H-M   'P 1'
#
loop_
_entity.id
_entity.type
_entity.pdbx_description
1 polymer ?
#
loop_
_entity_poly.entity_id
_entity_poly.type
_entity_poly.pdbx_seq_one_letter_code
_entity_poly.pdbx_strand_id
1 'polypeptide(L)' 'NGKLYRASGLKIEPVDTVGAGDTFCGYLAASLDQGMDFERALKRAAVAGSLACTRAGAQPSIPQAAEVDAAL' A
#
# COMPACT_ATOMS: atom_id res chain seq x y z
N ASN A 1 2.41 2.00 -24.85
CA ASN A 1 1.85 3.38 -24.84
C ASN A 1 2.55 4.33 -23.84
N GLY A 2 3.61 3.94 -23.12
CA GLY A 2 4.45 4.88 -22.35
C GLY A 2 3.73 5.66 -21.24
N LYS A 3 2.60 5.17 -20.73
CA LYS A 3 1.81 5.89 -19.73
C LYS A 3 2.50 5.82 -18.36
N LEU A 4 2.77 6.99 -17.79
CA LEU A 4 3.31 7.14 -16.44
C LEU A 4 2.15 7.27 -15.44
N TYR A 5 2.23 6.52 -14.35
CA TYR A 5 1.31 6.62 -13.22
C TYR A 5 2.05 7.10 -11.97
N ARG A 6 1.38 7.87 -11.12
CA ARG A 6 1.90 8.36 -9.85
C ARG A 6 0.80 8.25 -8.81
N ALA A 7 1.15 7.79 -7.61
CA ALA A 7 0.28 7.81 -6.45
C ALA A 7 1.06 8.34 -5.25
N SER A 8 0.41 9.19 -4.46
CA SER A 8 0.95 9.64 -3.18
C SER A 8 0.56 8.65 -2.10
N GLY A 9 1.51 8.32 -1.22
CA GLY A 9 1.21 7.65 0.04
C GLY A 9 0.57 8.61 1.05
N LEU A 10 0.25 8.09 2.23
CA LEU A 10 -0.25 8.90 3.34
C LEU A 10 0.89 9.71 3.97
N LYS A 11 0.58 10.92 4.43
CA LYS A 11 1.46 11.64 5.35
C LYS A 11 1.33 10.99 6.72
N ILE A 12 2.41 10.42 7.22
CA ILE A 12 2.47 9.68 8.48
C ILE A 12 3.70 10.08 9.29
N GLU A 13 3.68 9.74 10.58
CA GLU A 13 4.86 9.71 11.42
C GLU A 13 5.31 8.25 11.56
N PRO A 14 6.46 7.85 10.96
CA PRO A 14 6.84 6.45 10.87
C PRO A 14 7.34 5.92 12.23
N VAL A 15 6.88 4.72 12.58
CA VAL A 15 7.35 3.95 13.74
C VAL A 15 8.48 3.00 13.32
N ASP A 16 8.29 2.29 12.21
CA ASP A 16 9.25 1.34 11.62
C ASP A 16 8.92 1.21 10.13
N THR A 17 9.90 1.22 9.23
CA THR A 17 9.65 1.14 7.77
C THR A 17 9.89 -0.26 7.19
N VAL A 18 10.34 -1.21 8.00
CA VAL A 18 10.59 -2.58 7.57
C VAL A 18 9.30 -3.23 7.05
N GLY A 19 9.34 -3.80 5.85
CA GLY A 19 8.19 -4.47 5.22
C GLY A 19 7.23 -3.55 4.46
N ALA A 20 7.43 -2.23 4.46
CA ALA A 20 6.57 -1.30 3.72
C ALA A 20 6.59 -1.53 2.20
N GLY A 21 7.76 -1.86 1.64
CA GLY A 21 7.91 -2.19 0.22
C GLY A 21 7.23 -3.51 -0.16
N ASP A 22 7.40 -4.55 0.67
CA ASP A 22 6.73 -5.83 0.47
C ASP A 22 5.20 -5.70 0.60
N THR A 23 4.74 -4.91 1.57
CA THR A 23 3.32 -4.57 1.73
C THR A 23 2.78 -3.87 0.49
N PHE A 24 3.49 -2.87 -0.03
CA PHE A 24 3.13 -2.18 -1.26
C PHE A 24 3.00 -3.17 -2.43
N CYS A 25 4.02 -4.00 -2.66
CA CYS A 25 4.04 -4.96 -3.76
C CYS A 25 2.92 -6.01 -3.62
N GLY A 26 2.70 -6.52 -2.41
CA GLY A 26 1.63 -7.48 -2.11
C GLY A 26 0.25 -6.89 -2.37
N TYR A 27 -0.02 -5.68 -1.89
CA TYR A 27 -1.28 -4.99 -2.16
C TYR A 27 -1.47 -4.64 -3.63
N LEU A 28 -0.41 -4.22 -4.34
CA LEU A 28 -0.48 -3.95 -5.77
C LEU A 28 -0.85 -5.23 -6.54
N ALA A 29 -0.13 -6.32 -6.28
CA ALA A 29 -0.36 -7.60 -6.94
C ALA A 29 -1.78 -8.14 -6.66
N ALA A 30 -2.20 -8.16 -5.39
CA ALA A 30 -3.53 -8.63 -5.00
C ALA A 30 -4.66 -7.76 -5.62
N SER A 31 -4.46 -6.45 -5.72
CA SER A 31 -5.46 -5.55 -6.33
C SER A 31 -5.61 -5.78 -7.83
N LEU A 32 -4.48 -6.00 -8.52
CA LEU A 32 -4.48 -6.31 -9.95
C LEU A 32 -5.10 -7.68 -10.23
N ASP A 33 -4.82 -8.68 -9.39
CA ASP A 33 -5.43 -10.03 -9.46
C ASP A 33 -6.96 -9.96 -9.28
N GLN A 34 -7.45 -9.06 -8.41
CA GLN A 34 -8.87 -8.77 -8.24
C GLN A 34 -9.49 -7.95 -9.40
N GLY A 35 -8.73 -7.62 -10.43
CA GLY A 35 -9.21 -6.91 -11.61
C GLY A 35 -9.36 -5.40 -11.44
N MET A 36 -8.74 -4.79 -10.42
CA MET A 36 -8.69 -3.33 -10.33
C MET A 36 -7.86 -2.75 -11.47
N ASP A 37 -8.23 -1.56 -11.93
CA ASP A 37 -7.37 -0.80 -12.83
C ASP A 37 -6.06 -0.40 -12.11
N PHE A 38 -5.01 -0.21 -12.92
CA PHE A 38 -3.66 0.02 -12.42
C PHE A 38 -3.55 1.27 -11.52
N GLU A 39 -4.32 2.33 -11.80
CA GLU A 39 -4.24 3.57 -11.05
C GLU A 39 -4.83 3.40 -9.64
N ARG A 40 -5.97 2.72 -9.52
CA ARG A 40 -6.58 2.39 -8.23
C ARG A 40 -5.73 1.41 -7.44
N ALA A 41 -5.22 0.36 -8.10
CA ALA A 41 -4.32 -0.61 -7.49
C ALA A 41 -3.06 0.07 -6.94
N LEU A 42 -2.47 0.98 -7.71
CA LEU A 42 -1.29 1.76 -7.32
C LEU A 42 -1.57 2.66 -6.10
N LYS A 43 -2.72 3.35 -6.06
CA LYS A 43 -3.10 4.17 -4.91
C LYS A 43 -3.31 3.32 -3.66
N ARG A 44 -4.01 2.18 -3.77
CA ARG A 44 -4.22 1.24 -2.67
C ARG A 44 -2.90 0.72 -2.10
N ALA A 45 -1.96 0.33 -2.97
CA ALA A 45 -0.63 -0.11 -2.58
C ALA A 45 0.15 0.98 -1.84
N ALA A 46 0.12 2.22 -2.35
CA ALA A 46 0.79 3.35 -1.71
C ALA A 46 0.26 3.62 -0.30
N VAL A 47 -1.07 3.60 -0.12
CA VAL A 47 -1.72 3.75 1.19
C VAL A 47 -1.34 2.59 2.13
N ALA A 48 -1.39 1.36 1.66
CA ALA A 48 -1.02 0.18 2.47
C ALA A 48 0.44 0.23 2.93
N GLY A 49 1.37 0.59 2.04
CA GLY A 49 2.78 0.79 2.38
C GLY A 49 2.98 1.89 3.42
N SER A 50 2.24 2.99 3.34
CA SER A 50 2.27 4.03 4.37
C SER A 50 1.72 3.54 5.71
N LEU A 51 0.63 2.78 5.73
CA LEU A 51 0.06 2.26 6.97
C LEU A 51 0.97 1.22 7.64
N ALA A 52 1.66 0.38 6.86
CA ALA A 52 2.66 -0.55 7.39
C ALA A 52 3.76 0.18 8.18
N CYS A 53 4.14 1.39 7.75
CA CYS A 53 5.14 2.19 8.45
C CYS A 53 4.72 2.67 9.86
N THR A 54 3.45 2.50 10.25
CA THR A 54 2.91 2.97 11.54
C THR A 54 2.96 1.91 12.65
N ARG A 55 3.48 0.71 12.36
CA ARG A 55 3.59 -0.42 13.30
C ARG A 55 4.96 -1.08 13.18
N ALA A 56 5.45 -1.64 14.27
CA ALA A 56 6.74 -2.32 14.29
C ALA A 56 6.69 -3.69 13.58
N GLY A 57 7.78 -4.03 12.88
CA GLY A 57 8.02 -5.35 12.29
C GLY A 57 7.47 -5.50 10.86
N ALA A 58 8.00 -6.48 10.13
CA ALA A 58 7.67 -6.74 8.73
C ALA A 58 6.22 -7.26 8.53
N GLN A 59 6.03 -8.57 8.48
CA GLN A 59 4.71 -9.18 8.30
C GLN A 59 3.66 -8.74 9.36
N PRO A 60 4.02 -8.53 10.64
CA PRO A 60 3.05 -8.06 11.63
C PRO A 60 2.51 -6.64 11.39
N SER A 61 3.21 -5.79 10.63
CA SER A 61 2.74 -4.43 10.34
C SER A 61 1.77 -4.34 9.17
N ILE A 62 1.63 -5.40 8.37
CA ILE A 62 0.75 -5.43 7.19
C ILE A 62 -0.69 -5.10 7.64
N PRO A 63 -1.28 -3.99 7.14
CA PRO A 63 -2.64 -3.61 7.50
C PRO A 63 -3.66 -4.60 6.91
N GLN A 64 -4.81 -4.74 7.56
CA GLN A 64 -5.95 -5.44 6.99
C GLN A 64 -6.58 -4.63 5.86
N ALA A 65 -7.25 -5.31 4.93
CA ALA A 65 -7.87 -4.67 3.77
C ALA A 65 -8.83 -3.53 4.18
N ALA A 66 -9.64 -3.75 5.22
CA ALA A 66 -10.58 -2.75 5.73
C ALA A 66 -9.92 -1.47 6.25
N GLU A 67 -8.71 -1.57 6.82
CA GLU A 67 -7.95 -0.40 7.28
C GLU A 67 -7.43 0.44 6.11
N VAL A 68 -7.00 -0.25 5.04
CA VAL A 68 -6.58 0.40 3.80
C VAL A 68 -7.77 1.05 3.10
N ASP A 69 -8.92 0.36 3.07
CA ASP A 69 -10.18 0.87 2.51
C ASP A 69 -10.65 2.14 3.23
N ALA A 70 -10.52 2.20 4.55
CA ALA A 70 -10.88 3.37 5.34
C ALA A 70 -9.95 4.58 5.10
N ALA A 71 -8.76 4.38 4.52
CA ALA A 71 -7.73 5.40 4.33
C ALA A 71 -7.55 5.84 2.86
N LEU A 72 -8.38 5.33 1.94
CA LEU A 72 -8.35 5.62 0.49
C LEU A 72 -9.14 6.88 0.10
#